data_AF-A0A936JLL0-F1
#
_entry.id   AF-A0A936JLL0-F1
#
_cell.length_a   1.000
_cell.length_b   1.000
_cell.length_c   1.000
_cell.angle_alpha   90.00
_cell.angle_beta   90.00
_cell.angle_gamma   90.00
#
_symmetry.space_group_name_H-M   'P 1'
#
loop_
_entity.id
_entity.type
_entity.pdbx_description
1 polymer ?
#
loop_
_entity_poly.entity_id
_entity_poly.type
_entity_poly.pdbx_seq_one_letter_code
_entity_poly.pdbx_strand_id
1 'polypeptide(L)'
;MIGSLLHFGKVAAVLSLMACGACSAPTNGHRSSPSVHLAEPNHVGPVEATAQNAGATQCQLGVPTEIGAIVQYGQFAIGFGARGGLIAWSTSEGVRVRALSPDGAPIGREMDIGLPADAMAVEVAPLGRGFVIIAKRIEYRQATCEGRCVDATCSGWPRNVPQPHVCEYRCPKPCTIPSKHEFVIQYVNIAGQTIGAPIIAEAGFIDVEAMLLGDGRSLGFMTSHEIFWIRTNDRGSIALTRHDLPQVQYALPVRGMGSPTLLALEEDGAARVIDERGVHAVKGSLIDPRSGRIVDARLQARWDSSGRIHVARQAWLESLDAIHYAVIEGHEVRQVGDVERRGFREPFAEYVEPHYEDGRFRRSSWLQRIIGVDMDLRSRDPRVDATHARFVWTGRTFLFAYPTLDGAQHTLRAMIADCSLATPSAR
;
A
#
# COMPACT_ATOMS: atom_id res chain seq x y z
N MET A 1 -31.07 32.12 -8.07
CA MET A 1 -30.19 31.68 -9.17
C MET A 1 -28.83 31.30 -8.60
N ILE A 2 -28.68 30.05 -8.18
CA ILE A 2 -27.39 29.35 -7.99
C ILE A 2 -27.71 27.90 -8.36
N GLY A 3 -26.98 27.38 -9.34
CA GLY A 3 -27.15 26.04 -9.90
C GLY A 3 -26.41 24.98 -9.09
N SER A 4 -26.99 23.78 -9.15
CA SER A 4 -26.52 22.52 -8.61
C SER A 4 -25.13 22.12 -9.09
N LEU A 5 -24.38 21.42 -8.24
CA LEU A 5 -23.54 20.30 -8.65
C LEU A 5 -23.34 19.32 -7.48
N LEU A 6 -23.87 18.12 -7.70
CA LEU A 6 -23.69 16.92 -6.91
C LEU A 6 -22.22 16.48 -6.94
N HIS A 7 -21.71 15.94 -5.83
CA HIS A 7 -20.67 14.92 -5.85
C HIS A 7 -21.14 13.74 -4.99
N PHE A 8 -21.39 12.64 -5.70
CA PHE A 8 -21.78 11.35 -5.17
C PHE A 8 -20.59 10.71 -4.42
N GLY A 9 -20.81 10.37 -3.16
CA GLY A 9 -19.96 9.45 -2.43
C GLY A 9 -20.07 8.04 -3.00
N LYS A 10 -18.94 7.34 -3.13
CA LYS A 10 -18.93 5.90 -3.40
C LYS A 10 -19.35 5.17 -2.13
N VAL A 11 -20.49 4.51 -2.23
CA VAL A 11 -21.09 3.61 -1.24
C VAL A 11 -20.29 2.31 -1.20
N ALA A 12 -19.90 1.89 0.01
CA ALA A 12 -19.44 0.54 0.29
C ALA A 12 -20.63 -0.44 0.16
N ALA A 13 -20.53 -1.42 -0.72
CA ALA A 13 -21.53 -2.49 -0.82
C ALA A 13 -21.14 -3.64 0.10
N VAL A 14 -21.79 -3.68 1.26
CA VAL A 14 -21.99 -4.90 2.07
C VAL A 14 -23.31 -5.50 1.60
N LEU A 15 -23.34 -6.79 1.27
CA LEU A 15 -24.59 -7.53 1.11
C LEU A 15 -24.45 -8.99 1.58
N SER A 16 -25.15 -9.23 2.68
CA SER A 16 -25.50 -10.52 3.29
C SER A 16 -26.80 -11.09 2.67
N LEU A 17 -27.05 -12.40 2.83
CA LEU A 17 -28.35 -13.10 3.12
C LEU A 17 -28.27 -14.57 2.62
N MET A 18 -28.38 -15.60 3.49
CA MET A 18 -29.61 -16.34 3.90
C MET A 18 -30.43 -16.89 2.70
N ALA A 19 -30.94 -18.14 2.62
CA ALA A 19 -31.44 -19.09 3.63
C ALA A 19 -31.58 -20.54 3.06
N CYS A 20 -32.02 -21.44 3.95
CA CYS A 20 -32.22 -22.89 3.89
C CYS A 20 -33.06 -23.49 2.74
N GLY A 21 -32.87 -24.79 2.48
CA GLY A 21 -33.89 -25.66 1.88
C GLY A 21 -33.39 -26.99 1.34
N ALA A 22 -33.26 -28.01 2.21
CA ALA A 22 -33.10 -29.40 1.81
C ALA A 22 -34.48 -30.07 1.66
N CYS A 23 -34.77 -30.65 0.49
CA CYS A 23 -35.84 -31.62 0.27
C CYS A 23 -35.41 -32.66 -0.77
N SER A 24 -35.74 -33.92 -0.47
CA SER A 24 -35.32 -35.17 -1.13
C SER A 24 -36.00 -35.47 -2.48
N ALA A 25 -35.36 -36.34 -3.28
CA ALA A 25 -35.84 -37.01 -4.51
C ALA A 25 -36.96 -38.07 -4.24
N PRO A 26 -37.44 -38.94 -5.19
CA PRO A 26 -37.25 -39.12 -6.66
C PRO A 26 -38.62 -39.30 -7.45
N THR A 27 -38.72 -39.37 -8.80
CA THR A 27 -38.69 -40.62 -9.63
C THR A 27 -39.10 -40.40 -11.11
N ASN A 28 -38.42 -41.12 -12.02
CA ASN A 28 -38.77 -41.76 -13.31
C ASN A 28 -39.63 -41.10 -14.43
N GLY A 29 -39.07 -41.16 -15.66
CA GLY A 29 -39.82 -41.16 -16.94
C GLY A 29 -38.94 -41.13 -18.20
N HIS A 30 -38.86 -42.23 -18.95
CA HIS A 30 -38.19 -42.41 -20.25
C HIS A 30 -38.77 -41.55 -21.39
N ARG A 31 -37.92 -40.98 -22.28
CA ARG A 31 -37.76 -41.38 -23.71
C ARG A 31 -36.70 -40.54 -24.45
N SER A 32 -36.11 -41.17 -25.45
CA SER A 32 -34.88 -40.90 -26.20
C SER A 32 -34.94 -39.82 -27.31
N SER A 33 -33.81 -39.11 -27.52
CA SER A 33 -33.30 -38.67 -28.84
C SER A 33 -31.81 -38.29 -28.73
N PRO A 34 -30.99 -38.50 -29.79
CA PRO A 34 -29.54 -38.41 -29.70
C PRO A 34 -29.11 -36.94 -29.70
N SER A 35 -28.53 -36.48 -28.60
CA SER A 35 -27.91 -35.17 -28.50
C SER A 35 -26.39 -35.35 -28.39
N VAL A 36 -25.71 -34.70 -29.34
CA VAL A 36 -24.27 -34.59 -29.48
C VAL A 36 -23.62 -34.38 -28.12
N HIS A 37 -22.72 -35.28 -27.71
CA HIS A 37 -21.82 -35.06 -26.59
C HIS A 37 -20.90 -33.87 -26.92
N LEU A 38 -21.34 -32.65 -26.61
CA LEU A 38 -20.44 -31.62 -26.16
C LEU A 38 -20.08 -32.01 -24.72
N ALA A 39 -18.91 -32.63 -24.56
CA ALA A 39 -18.33 -32.77 -23.24
C ALA A 39 -18.28 -31.36 -22.63
N GLU A 40 -19.04 -31.14 -21.56
CA GLU A 40 -18.83 -29.97 -20.71
C GLU A 40 -17.35 -29.95 -20.35
N PRO A 41 -16.65 -28.82 -20.51
CA PRO A 41 -15.30 -28.71 -19.99
C PRO A 41 -15.42 -28.96 -18.49
N ASN A 42 -14.86 -30.07 -18.02
CA ASN A 42 -14.68 -30.31 -16.60
C ASN A 42 -14.02 -29.05 -16.03
N HIS A 43 -14.81 -28.24 -15.33
CA HIS A 43 -14.30 -27.18 -14.48
C HIS A 43 -13.58 -27.89 -13.33
N VAL A 44 -12.34 -28.29 -13.60
CA VAL A 44 -11.37 -28.59 -12.56
C VAL A 44 -11.24 -27.27 -11.81
N GLY A 45 -11.82 -27.21 -10.61
CA GLY A 45 -11.65 -26.10 -9.70
C GLY A 45 -10.16 -25.77 -9.56
N PRO A 46 -9.80 -24.53 -9.25
CA PRO A 46 -8.40 -24.16 -9.07
C PRO A 46 -7.74 -25.14 -8.11
N VAL A 47 -6.60 -25.71 -8.53
CA VAL A 47 -5.81 -26.61 -7.68
C VAL A 47 -5.55 -25.89 -6.36
N GLU A 48 -6.08 -26.44 -5.28
CA GLU A 48 -5.88 -25.91 -3.93
C GLU A 48 -4.38 -25.82 -3.66
N ALA A 49 -3.91 -24.70 -3.13
CA ALA A 49 -2.51 -24.49 -2.81
C ALA A 49 -2.12 -25.40 -1.65
N THR A 50 -1.67 -26.62 -1.95
CA THR A 50 -1.09 -27.53 -0.96
C THR A 50 0.34 -27.09 -0.67
N ALA A 51 0.85 -27.45 0.52
CA ALA A 51 2.24 -27.20 0.91
C ALA A 51 3.26 -27.71 -0.13
N GLN A 52 2.90 -28.77 -0.87
CA GLN A 52 3.69 -29.37 -1.96
C GLN A 52 3.71 -28.53 -3.24
N ASN A 53 2.63 -27.81 -3.56
CA ASN A 53 2.50 -27.07 -4.83
C ASN A 53 2.91 -25.59 -4.71
N ALA A 54 3.06 -25.10 -3.47
CA ALA A 54 3.41 -23.71 -3.14
C ALA A 54 4.83 -23.54 -2.55
N GLY A 55 5.66 -24.59 -2.52
CA GLY A 55 6.99 -24.53 -1.91
C GLY A 55 6.95 -24.03 -0.47
N ALA A 56 6.02 -24.54 0.34
CA ALA A 56 5.76 -24.02 1.67
C ALA A 56 6.98 -24.16 2.57
N THR A 57 7.68 -23.05 2.79
CA THR A 57 8.72 -22.97 3.79
C THR A 57 8.19 -22.09 4.90
N GLN A 58 8.18 -22.64 6.11
CA GLN A 58 7.87 -21.89 7.32
C GLN A 58 9.02 -20.91 7.57
N CYS A 59 8.72 -19.61 7.60
CA CYS A 59 9.70 -18.64 8.05
C CYS A 59 9.94 -18.80 9.55
N GLN A 60 11.19 -18.72 9.98
CA GLN A 60 11.52 -18.76 11.40
C GLN A 60 11.36 -17.35 11.99
N LEU A 61 10.42 -17.20 12.93
CA LEU A 61 10.23 -15.94 13.64
C LEU A 61 11.31 -15.74 14.70
N GLY A 62 12.05 -14.64 14.58
CA GLY A 62 13.05 -14.20 15.53
C GLY A 62 12.45 -13.76 16.87
N VAL A 63 13.33 -13.38 17.81
CA VAL A 63 12.91 -12.70 19.04
C VAL A 63 12.65 -11.24 18.69
N PRO A 64 11.52 -10.64 19.11
CA PRO A 64 11.29 -9.23 18.88
C PRO A 64 12.26 -8.38 19.69
N THR A 65 12.92 -7.47 18.98
CA THR A 65 13.93 -6.56 19.50
C THR A 65 13.31 -5.22 19.82
N GLU A 66 13.64 -4.68 20.98
CA GLU A 66 13.25 -3.32 21.34
C GLU A 66 14.05 -2.30 20.52
N ILE A 67 13.34 -1.38 19.88
CA ILE A 67 13.94 -0.33 19.07
C ILE A 67 14.17 0.92 19.91
N GLY A 68 13.12 1.40 20.59
CA GLY A 68 13.16 2.58 21.46
C GLY A 68 11.76 3.05 21.87
N ALA A 69 11.69 4.10 22.68
CA ALA A 69 10.43 4.71 23.09
C ALA A 69 9.74 5.40 21.90
N ILE A 70 8.42 5.30 21.83
CA ILE A 70 7.56 5.95 20.83
C ILE A 70 6.46 6.73 21.57
N VAL A 71 5.98 7.84 21.03
CA VAL A 71 4.80 8.51 21.63
C VAL A 71 3.54 7.68 21.41
N GLN A 72 2.53 7.89 22.26
CA GLN A 72 1.22 7.30 22.06
C GLN A 72 0.69 7.66 20.66
N TYR A 73 0.31 6.65 19.87
CA TYR A 73 -0.10 6.79 18.46
C TYR A 73 0.98 7.39 17.54
N GLY A 74 2.26 7.35 17.95
CA GLY A 74 3.37 7.81 17.14
C GLY A 74 3.49 7.02 15.84
N GLN A 75 3.79 7.72 14.75
CA GLN A 75 4.02 7.08 13.45
C GLN A 75 5.46 6.59 13.35
N PHE A 76 5.63 5.55 12.56
CA PHE A 76 6.93 4.98 12.24
C PHE A 76 6.90 4.38 10.84
N ALA A 77 8.09 4.29 10.26
CA ALA A 77 8.30 3.80 8.92
C ALA A 77 9.57 2.95 8.88
N ILE A 78 9.56 1.97 7.98
CA ILE A 78 10.71 1.12 7.72
C ILE A 78 10.97 1.08 6.23
N GLY A 79 12.23 1.25 5.85
CA GLY A 79 12.67 1.19 4.46
C GLY A 79 13.91 0.32 4.33
N PHE A 80 14.05 -0.33 3.18
CA PHE A 80 15.16 -1.24 2.91
C PHE A 80 15.73 -1.02 1.52
N GLY A 81 17.05 -1.13 1.40
CA GLY A 81 17.77 -1.14 0.13
C GLY A 81 18.81 -2.27 0.10
N ALA A 82 19.59 -2.33 -0.98
CA ALA A 82 20.55 -3.41 -1.19
C ALA A 82 21.65 -3.53 -0.11
N ARG A 83 21.85 -2.49 0.71
CA ARG A 83 22.92 -2.43 1.72
C ARG A 83 22.42 -2.55 3.16
N GLY A 84 21.12 -2.70 3.38
CA GLY A 84 20.50 -2.67 4.70
C GLY A 84 19.24 -1.81 4.71
N GLY A 85 18.76 -1.49 5.91
CA GLY A 85 17.54 -0.72 6.10
C GLY A 85 17.69 0.41 7.11
N LEU A 86 16.61 1.13 7.29
CA LEU A 86 16.46 2.16 8.30
C LEU A 86 15.03 2.10 8.83
N ILE A 87 14.90 2.07 10.15
CA ILE A 87 13.63 2.33 10.85
C ILE A 87 13.66 3.75 11.38
N ALA A 88 12.58 4.49 11.17
CA ALA A 88 12.36 5.84 11.67
C ALA A 88 11.06 5.90 12.46
N TRP A 89 11.04 6.58 13.60
CA TRP A 89 9.84 6.68 14.42
C TRP A 89 9.76 7.99 15.19
N SER A 90 8.53 8.37 15.53
CA SER A 90 8.22 9.65 16.17
C SER A 90 8.26 9.50 17.69
N THR A 91 8.99 10.40 18.35
CA THR A 91 9.12 10.50 19.80
C THR A 91 8.66 11.88 20.27
N SER A 92 8.62 12.12 21.59
CA SER A 92 8.25 13.43 22.14
C SER A 92 9.27 14.52 21.82
N GLU A 93 10.50 14.13 21.47
CA GLU A 93 11.61 15.03 21.18
C GLU A 93 11.84 15.22 19.67
N GLY A 94 11.12 14.47 18.82
CA GLY A 94 11.28 14.46 17.37
C GLY A 94 11.43 13.06 16.79
N VAL A 95 12.01 12.96 15.60
CA VAL A 95 12.16 11.69 14.87
C VAL A 95 13.47 11.02 15.24
N ARG A 96 13.39 9.79 15.71
CA ARG A 96 14.54 8.91 15.94
C ARG A 96 14.69 7.93 14.80
N VAL A 97 15.92 7.47 14.58
CA VAL A 97 16.22 6.40 13.62
C VAL A 97 17.14 5.35 14.18
N ARG A 98 17.11 4.18 13.55
CA ARG A 98 18.09 3.12 13.76
C ARG A 98 18.39 2.42 12.44
N ALA A 99 19.67 2.27 12.14
CA ALA A 99 20.12 1.51 10.98
C ALA A 99 19.83 0.02 11.17
N LEU A 100 19.58 -0.68 10.07
CA LEU A 100 19.33 -2.11 10.03
C LEU A 100 20.36 -2.78 9.10
N SER A 101 20.85 -3.95 9.48
CA SER A 101 21.69 -4.80 8.63
C SER A 101 20.90 -5.34 7.44
N PRO A 102 21.56 -5.89 6.41
CA PRO A 102 20.91 -6.51 5.25
C PRO A 102 19.91 -7.64 5.54
N ASP A 103 19.98 -8.28 6.69
CA ASP A 103 19.01 -9.28 7.18
C ASP A 103 17.87 -8.67 8.01
N GLY A 104 17.95 -7.38 8.35
CA GLY A 104 16.93 -6.64 9.10
C GLY A 104 17.26 -6.41 10.57
N ALA A 105 18.40 -6.88 11.08
CA ALA A 105 18.75 -6.71 12.48
C ALA A 105 19.16 -5.26 12.80
N PRO A 106 18.73 -4.68 13.93
CA PRO A 106 19.15 -3.34 14.31
C PRO A 106 20.66 -3.24 14.53
N ILE A 107 21.31 -2.28 13.85
CA ILE A 107 22.74 -1.99 14.00
C ILE A 107 22.92 -0.72 14.81
N GLY A 108 23.87 -0.74 15.74
CA GLY A 108 24.31 0.43 16.47
C GLY A 108 23.24 0.99 17.41
N ARG A 109 23.44 2.24 17.81
CA ARG A 109 22.53 2.99 18.68
C ARG A 109 21.47 3.74 17.87
N GLU A 110 20.35 4.04 18.51
CA GLU A 110 19.40 5.01 17.97
C GLU A 110 20.05 6.39 17.82
N MET A 111 19.55 7.18 16.88
CA MET A 111 20.05 8.52 16.61
C MET A 111 18.92 9.51 16.42
N ASP A 112 19.20 10.75 16.82
CA ASP A 112 18.35 11.89 16.50
C ASP A 112 18.45 12.28 15.04
N ILE A 113 17.32 12.51 14.41
CA ILE A 113 17.24 13.23 13.16
C ILE A 113 16.67 14.59 13.53
N GLY A 114 17.42 15.67 13.26
CA GLY A 114 17.05 17.06 13.53
C GLY A 114 15.87 17.59 12.71
N LEU A 115 14.82 16.79 12.57
CA LEU A 115 13.50 17.15 12.09
C LEU A 115 12.75 17.91 13.20
N PRO A 116 11.75 18.73 12.83
CA PRO A 116 10.86 19.36 13.81
C PRO A 116 10.22 18.35 14.77
N ALA A 117 10.02 18.72 16.03
CA ALA A 117 9.47 17.84 17.07
C ALA A 117 8.03 17.38 16.78
N ASP A 118 7.29 18.15 15.98
CA ASP A 118 5.93 17.87 15.51
C ASP A 118 5.89 17.12 14.17
N ALA A 119 7.06 16.75 13.61
CA ALA A 119 7.14 15.93 12.40
C ALA A 119 7.00 14.43 12.74
N MET A 120 6.14 13.74 11.98
CA MET A 120 5.85 12.32 12.17
C MET A 120 6.38 11.51 10.99
N ALA A 121 7.25 10.52 11.23
CA ALA A 121 7.81 9.69 10.17
C ALA A 121 6.70 8.87 9.48
N VAL A 122 6.54 9.02 8.15
CA VAL A 122 5.51 8.30 7.38
C VAL A 122 6.11 7.29 6.41
N GLU A 123 7.24 7.61 5.78
CA GLU A 123 7.90 6.72 4.82
C GLU A 123 9.42 6.81 4.92
N VAL A 124 10.08 5.69 4.64
CA VAL A 124 11.53 5.60 4.51
C VAL A 124 11.87 4.84 3.25
N ALA A 125 12.72 5.41 2.40
CA ALA A 125 13.08 4.78 1.14
C ALA A 125 14.59 4.89 0.85
N PRO A 126 15.19 3.87 0.22
CA PRO A 126 16.59 3.93 -0.17
C PRO A 126 16.81 4.97 -1.27
N LEU A 127 17.88 5.77 -1.13
CA LEU A 127 18.33 6.70 -2.16
C LEU A 127 19.87 6.81 -2.14
N GLY A 128 20.49 6.49 -3.26
CA GLY A 128 21.93 6.47 -3.42
C GLY A 128 22.59 5.50 -2.45
N ARG A 129 23.42 6.05 -1.56
CA ARG A 129 24.13 5.29 -0.51
C ARG A 129 23.48 5.39 0.86
N GLY A 130 22.27 5.93 0.94
CA GLY A 130 21.57 6.24 2.18
C GLY A 130 20.07 6.08 2.02
N PHE A 131 19.33 6.85 2.81
CA PHE A 131 17.87 6.81 2.87
C PHE A 131 17.30 8.21 2.89
N VAL A 132 16.12 8.35 2.31
CA VAL A 132 15.27 9.51 2.54
C VAL A 132 14.20 9.13 3.55
N ILE A 133 14.04 9.99 4.55
CA ILE A 133 12.93 9.96 5.50
C ILE A 133 11.94 11.01 5.05
N ILE A 134 10.71 10.60 4.81
CA ILE A 134 9.59 11.51 4.58
C ILE A 134 8.80 11.54 5.88
N ALA A 135 8.72 12.72 6.49
CA ALA A 135 7.90 12.97 7.66
C ALA A 135 6.77 13.93 7.30
N LYS A 136 5.60 13.72 7.90
CA LYS A 136 4.45 14.61 7.78
C LYS A 136 4.42 15.54 8.99
N ARG A 137 4.21 16.82 8.75
CA ARG A 137 4.02 17.83 9.77
C ARG A 137 2.68 18.53 9.53
N ILE A 138 1.88 18.62 10.59
CA ILE A 138 0.57 19.25 10.54
C ILE A 138 0.57 20.39 11.53
N GLU A 139 0.52 21.61 11.02
CA GLU A 139 0.26 22.78 11.86
C GLU A 139 -1.23 22.84 12.16
N TYR A 140 -1.57 23.13 13.41
CA TYR A 140 -2.94 23.28 13.85
C TYR A 140 -3.19 24.70 14.34
N ARG A 141 -4.37 25.23 14.01
CA ARG A 141 -4.86 26.51 14.53
C ARG A 141 -6.10 26.33 15.38
N GLN A 142 -6.27 27.23 16.35
CA GLN A 142 -7.53 27.38 17.06
C GLN A 142 -8.57 28.03 16.14
N ALA A 143 -9.76 27.47 16.12
CA ALA A 143 -10.91 27.97 15.37
C ALA A 143 -12.19 27.80 16.19
N THR A 144 -13.28 28.35 15.69
CA THR A 144 -14.62 28.15 16.23
C THR A 144 -15.37 27.21 15.29
N CYS A 145 -15.59 25.97 15.72
CA CYS A 145 -16.35 24.98 14.96
C CYS A 145 -17.79 24.95 15.41
N GLU A 146 -18.65 24.45 14.54
CA GLU A 146 -20.00 24.09 14.91
C GLU A 146 -19.98 22.79 15.73
N GLY A 147 -20.46 22.86 16.96
CA GLY A 147 -20.60 21.72 17.87
C GLY A 147 -22.05 21.53 18.30
N ARG A 148 -22.32 20.40 18.97
CA ARG A 148 -23.58 20.19 19.66
C ARG A 148 -23.45 20.63 21.11
N CYS A 149 -24.30 21.56 21.51
CA CYS A 149 -24.50 21.93 22.91
C CYS A 149 -25.78 21.29 23.41
N VAL A 150 -25.78 21.01 24.70
CA VAL A 150 -26.90 20.41 25.40
C VAL A 150 -27.42 21.44 26.39
N ASP A 151 -28.69 21.82 26.26
CA ASP A 151 -29.39 22.66 27.23
C ASP A 151 -30.44 21.80 27.95
N ALA A 152 -30.22 21.59 29.25
CA ALA A 152 -31.16 20.87 30.13
C ALA A 152 -32.45 21.67 30.39
N THR A 153 -32.43 22.98 30.17
CA THR A 153 -33.57 23.87 30.38
C THR A 153 -34.40 24.08 29.12
N CYS A 154 -33.90 23.63 27.95
CA CYS A 154 -34.58 23.71 26.67
C CYS A 154 -35.18 25.11 26.38
N SER A 155 -34.43 26.15 26.77
CA SER A 155 -34.92 27.53 26.91
C SER A 155 -35.44 28.16 25.61
N GLY A 156 -35.11 27.59 24.46
CA GLY A 156 -35.59 27.99 23.12
C GLY A 156 -36.67 27.10 22.48
N TRP A 157 -37.26 26.14 23.19
CA TRP A 157 -38.23 25.20 22.61
C TRP A 157 -39.58 25.88 22.30
N PRO A 158 -40.25 25.57 21.17
CA PRO A 158 -41.53 26.17 20.82
C PRO A 158 -42.60 25.93 21.89
N ARG A 159 -43.36 26.97 22.23
CA ARG A 159 -44.53 26.83 23.12
C ARG A 159 -45.54 25.90 22.43
N ASN A 160 -46.06 24.92 23.18
CA ASN A 160 -47.05 23.90 22.76
C ASN A 160 -46.50 22.65 22.04
N VAL A 161 -45.19 22.42 22.06
CA VAL A 161 -44.59 21.14 21.65
C VAL A 161 -44.07 20.43 22.91
N PRO A 162 -44.31 19.12 23.10
CA PRO A 162 -43.72 18.38 24.21
C PRO A 162 -42.21 18.63 24.26
N GLN A 163 -41.75 19.20 25.38
CA GLN A 163 -40.36 19.58 25.54
C GLN A 163 -39.55 18.33 25.89
N PRO A 164 -38.48 18.00 25.16
CA PRO A 164 -37.61 16.90 25.55
C PRO A 164 -36.90 17.25 26.86
N HIS A 165 -36.49 16.24 27.62
CA HIS A 165 -35.73 16.46 28.86
C HIS A 165 -34.33 17.06 28.62
N VAL A 166 -33.86 17.02 27.37
CA VAL A 166 -32.54 17.46 26.95
C VAL A 166 -32.65 18.02 25.53
N CYS A 167 -32.27 19.28 25.31
CA CYS A 167 -32.26 19.90 23.99
C CYS A 167 -30.86 19.96 23.42
N GLU A 168 -30.64 19.32 22.26
CA GLU A 168 -29.42 19.51 21.48
C GLU A 168 -29.60 20.66 20.48
N TYR A 169 -28.66 21.60 20.47
CA TYR A 169 -28.60 22.68 19.49
C TYR A 169 -27.18 22.88 18.97
N ARG A 170 -27.07 23.46 17.77
CA ARG A 170 -25.79 23.84 17.16
C ARG A 170 -25.26 25.08 17.89
N CYS A 171 -24.04 25.00 18.37
CA CYS A 171 -23.37 26.09 19.07
C CYS A 171 -21.91 26.22 18.61
N PRO A 172 -21.34 27.43 18.60
CA PRO A 172 -19.91 27.60 18.39
C PRO A 172 -19.13 26.99 19.56
N LYS A 173 -18.20 26.08 19.27
CA LYS A 173 -17.24 25.55 20.24
C LYS A 173 -15.80 25.79 19.76
N PRO A 174 -14.87 26.11 20.68
CA PRO A 174 -13.45 26.09 20.34
C PRO A 174 -13.07 24.71 19.81
N CYS A 175 -12.37 24.69 18.69
CA CYS A 175 -11.85 23.49 18.08
C CYS A 175 -10.46 23.75 17.53
N THR A 176 -9.70 22.68 17.39
CA THR A 176 -8.39 22.71 16.74
C THR A 176 -8.55 22.11 15.36
N ILE A 177 -8.25 22.91 14.33
CA ILE A 177 -8.32 22.46 12.92
C ILE A 177 -6.93 22.54 12.29
N PRO A 178 -6.59 21.66 11.34
CA PRO A 178 -5.32 21.77 10.65
C PRO A 178 -5.29 23.07 9.82
N SER A 179 -4.18 23.81 9.89
CA SER A 179 -3.92 25.04 9.14
C SER A 179 -2.91 24.84 8.01
N LYS A 180 -1.92 23.96 8.21
CA LYS A 180 -0.86 23.71 7.23
C LYS A 180 -0.44 22.25 7.23
N HIS A 181 -0.21 21.71 6.04
CA HIS A 181 0.32 20.36 5.85
C HIS A 181 1.65 20.46 5.10
N GLU A 182 2.68 19.88 5.68
CA GLU A 182 4.02 19.88 5.11
C GLU A 182 4.59 18.45 5.11
N PHE A 183 5.31 18.11 4.06
CA PHE A 183 6.29 17.04 4.10
C PHE A 183 7.65 17.65 4.47
N VAL A 184 8.29 17.07 5.47
CA VAL A 184 9.67 17.35 5.83
C VAL A 184 10.51 16.16 5.39
N ILE A 185 11.41 16.41 4.45
CA ILE A 185 12.19 15.39 3.76
C ILE A 185 13.64 15.51 4.20
N GLN A 186 14.17 14.47 4.84
CA GLN A 186 15.55 14.44 5.29
C GLN A 186 16.31 13.30 4.63
N TYR A 187 17.46 13.63 4.03
CA TYR A 187 18.41 12.63 3.56
C TYR A 187 19.35 12.22 4.70
N VAL A 188 19.56 10.92 4.85
CA VAL A 188 20.48 10.34 5.84
C VAL A 188 21.39 9.31 5.19
N ASN A 189 22.58 9.11 5.74
CA ASN A 189 23.46 8.03 5.30
C ASN A 189 23.00 6.66 5.82
N ILE A 190 23.70 5.59 5.43
CA ILE A 190 23.38 4.23 5.86
C ILE A 190 23.46 4.00 7.38
N ALA A 191 24.27 4.80 8.08
CA ALA A 191 24.32 4.74 9.53
C ALA A 191 23.14 5.47 10.19
N GLY A 192 22.39 6.29 9.43
CA GLY A 192 21.27 7.12 9.87
C GLY A 192 21.66 8.58 10.14
N GLN A 193 22.87 9.02 9.80
CA GLN A 193 23.32 10.39 10.07
C GLN A 193 22.78 11.35 9.02
N THR A 194 22.33 12.53 9.43
CA THR A 194 21.78 13.56 8.52
C THR A 194 22.82 14.05 7.52
N ILE A 195 22.40 14.17 6.25
CA ILE A 195 23.17 14.78 5.18
C ILE A 195 22.39 15.99 4.66
N GLY A 196 22.96 17.18 4.84
CA GLY A 196 22.32 18.43 4.42
C GLY A 196 21.11 18.81 5.28
N ALA A 197 20.53 19.97 4.96
CA ALA A 197 19.33 20.47 5.63
C ALA A 197 18.08 19.73 5.14
N PRO A 198 17.03 19.62 5.97
CA PRO A 198 15.75 19.08 5.53
C PRO A 198 15.11 19.98 4.48
N ILE A 199 14.41 19.36 3.53
CA ILE A 199 13.59 20.05 2.54
C ILE A 199 12.14 20.05 3.04
N ILE A 200 11.52 21.23 3.07
CA ILE A 200 10.11 21.38 3.43
C ILE A 200 9.31 21.55 2.14
N ALA A 201 8.29 20.73 1.96
CA ALA A 201 7.38 20.78 0.83
C ALA A 201 5.96 20.96 1.34
N GLU A 202 5.29 22.02 0.90
CA GLU A 202 3.86 22.17 1.18
C GLU A 202 3.08 21.08 0.43
N ALA A 203 2.18 20.45 1.16
CA ALA A 203 1.36 19.34 0.67
C ALA A 203 -0.12 19.66 0.88
N GLY A 204 -0.97 19.04 0.06
CA GLY A 204 -2.40 18.97 0.36
C GLY A 204 -2.70 18.19 1.64
N PHE A 205 -3.97 18.15 2.04
CA PHE A 205 -4.49 17.38 3.19
C PHE A 205 -4.45 15.86 2.96
N ILE A 206 -3.35 15.30 2.47
CA ILE A 206 -3.28 13.93 1.96
C ILE A 206 -1.99 13.25 2.46
N ASP A 207 -2.07 11.95 2.72
CA ASP A 207 -0.92 11.10 3.06
C ASP A 207 -0.14 10.63 1.82
N VAL A 208 1.01 10.01 2.04
CA VAL A 208 1.71 9.31 0.96
C VAL A 208 0.91 8.06 0.59
N GLU A 209 0.46 7.97 -0.66
CA GLU A 209 -0.32 6.84 -1.16
C GLU A 209 0.56 5.74 -1.74
N ALA A 210 1.68 6.12 -2.37
CA ALA A 210 2.65 5.16 -2.86
C ALA A 210 4.06 5.75 -2.96
N MET A 211 5.04 4.88 -2.73
CA MET A 211 6.45 5.12 -3.04
C MET A 211 6.80 4.52 -4.41
N LEU A 212 7.50 5.30 -5.23
CA LEU A 212 8.03 4.92 -6.54
C LEU A 212 9.54 4.76 -6.40
N LEU A 213 9.98 3.54 -6.11
CA LEU A 213 11.40 3.25 -6.00
C LEU A 213 12.01 3.14 -7.41
N GLY A 214 13.18 3.74 -7.58
CA GLY A 214 13.84 3.86 -8.88
C GLY A 214 15.17 3.14 -8.98
N ASP A 215 16.03 3.70 -9.84
CA ASP A 215 17.38 3.25 -10.18
C ASP A 215 18.40 3.40 -9.04
N GLY A 216 17.94 3.75 -7.84
CA GLY A 216 18.77 4.06 -6.68
C GLY A 216 19.40 5.44 -6.72
N ARG A 217 19.16 6.29 -7.72
CA ARG A 217 19.60 7.71 -7.73
C ARG A 217 18.43 8.68 -7.65
N SER A 218 17.25 8.18 -7.98
CA SER A 218 16.00 8.90 -7.91
C SER A 218 14.94 8.02 -7.25
N LEU A 219 13.97 8.66 -6.62
CA LEU A 219 12.73 8.04 -6.18
C LEU A 219 11.59 9.04 -6.33
N GLY A 220 10.38 8.53 -6.36
CA GLY A 220 9.17 9.33 -6.29
C GLY A 220 8.32 8.94 -5.08
N PHE A 221 7.47 9.86 -4.65
CA PHE A 221 6.33 9.52 -3.82
C PHE A 221 5.11 10.30 -4.30
N MET A 222 3.93 9.68 -4.20
CA MET A 222 2.69 10.29 -4.66
C MET A 222 1.70 10.48 -3.53
N THR A 223 0.95 11.57 -3.62
CA THR A 223 -0.32 11.78 -2.92
C THR A 223 -1.46 11.54 -3.93
N SER A 224 -2.71 11.75 -3.55
CA SER A 224 -3.84 11.63 -4.49
C SER A 224 -3.83 12.64 -5.64
N HIS A 225 -3.08 13.75 -5.53
CA HIS A 225 -3.11 14.83 -6.52
C HIS A 225 -1.74 15.19 -7.07
N GLU A 226 -0.66 14.72 -6.44
CA GLU A 226 0.68 15.23 -6.68
C GLU A 226 1.69 14.12 -6.65
N ILE A 227 2.77 14.32 -7.40
CA ILE A 227 3.94 13.46 -7.39
C ILE A 227 5.17 14.30 -7.12
N PHE A 228 6.00 13.80 -6.21
CA PHE A 228 7.23 14.42 -5.77
C PHE A 228 8.38 13.53 -6.17
N TRP A 229 9.32 14.05 -6.97
CA TRP A 229 10.56 13.35 -7.31
C TRP A 229 11.70 13.86 -6.45
N ILE A 230 12.43 12.93 -5.86
CA ILE A 230 13.62 13.20 -5.09
C ILE A 230 14.81 12.62 -5.85
N ARG A 231 15.78 13.48 -6.16
CA ARG A 231 17.00 13.09 -6.86
C ARG A 231 18.21 13.40 -6.01
N THR A 232 19.14 12.46 -5.92
CA THR A 232 20.46 12.76 -5.33
C THR A 232 21.44 13.17 -6.42
N ASN A 233 22.29 14.14 -6.14
CA ASN A 233 23.43 14.46 -7.00
C ASN A 233 24.70 13.74 -6.55
N ASP A 234 25.77 13.84 -7.35
CA ASP A 234 27.05 13.18 -7.05
C ASP A 234 27.72 13.68 -5.76
N ARG A 235 27.28 14.84 -5.23
CA ARG A 235 27.75 15.42 -3.97
C ARG A 235 26.92 14.97 -2.76
N GLY A 236 25.90 14.12 -2.96
CA GLY A 236 25.04 13.59 -1.91
C GLY A 236 23.99 14.56 -1.39
N SER A 237 23.77 15.71 -2.04
CA SER A 237 22.60 16.54 -1.74
C SER A 237 21.38 16.05 -2.52
N ILE A 238 20.20 16.22 -1.95
CA ILE A 238 18.94 15.90 -2.62
C ILE A 238 18.28 17.15 -3.22
N ALA A 239 17.59 16.98 -4.34
CA ALA A 239 16.72 17.96 -4.95
C ALA A 239 15.30 17.39 -5.03
N LEU A 240 14.32 18.25 -4.80
CA LEU A 240 12.90 17.92 -4.85
C LEU A 240 12.24 18.64 -6.03
N THR A 241 11.48 17.92 -6.84
CA THR A 241 10.61 18.50 -7.86
C THR A 241 9.18 17.99 -7.67
N ARG A 242 8.20 18.88 -7.80
CA ARG A 242 6.78 18.57 -7.66
C ARG A 242 6.09 18.69 -9.01
N HIS A 243 5.19 17.76 -9.29
CA HIS A 243 4.30 17.80 -10.45
C HIS A 243 2.88 17.45 -10.02
N ASP A 244 1.90 18.07 -10.67
CA ASP A 244 0.51 17.67 -10.53
C ASP A 244 0.28 16.33 -11.22
N LEU A 245 -0.49 15.46 -10.59
CA LEU A 245 -0.93 14.22 -11.20
C LEU A 245 -2.07 14.52 -12.19
N PRO A 246 -2.01 13.97 -13.42
CA PRO A 246 -3.14 14.06 -14.33
C PRO A 246 -4.33 13.32 -13.74
N GLN A 247 -5.54 13.83 -13.98
CA GLN A 247 -6.76 13.12 -13.63
C GLN A 247 -6.87 11.86 -14.50
N VAL A 248 -6.70 10.70 -13.87
CA VAL A 248 -6.76 9.38 -14.52
C VAL A 248 -7.56 8.41 -13.68
N GLN A 249 -8.02 7.34 -14.31
CA GLN A 249 -8.83 6.32 -13.64
C GLN A 249 -7.97 5.39 -12.77
N TYR A 250 -6.73 5.15 -13.20
CA TYR A 250 -5.76 4.35 -12.45
C TYR A 250 -4.37 5.00 -12.50
N ALA A 251 -3.69 4.99 -11.35
CA ALA A 251 -2.29 5.38 -11.19
C ALA A 251 -1.53 4.17 -10.65
N LEU A 252 -0.65 3.59 -11.46
CA LEU A 252 -0.01 2.32 -11.17
C LEU A 252 1.51 2.50 -11.00
N PRO A 253 2.05 2.35 -9.77
CA PRO A 253 3.49 2.32 -9.54
C PRO A 253 4.17 1.24 -10.39
N VAL A 254 5.19 1.64 -11.17
CA VAL A 254 6.02 0.70 -11.92
C VAL A 254 7.19 0.28 -11.04
N ARG A 255 7.24 -1.00 -10.68
CA ARG A 255 8.27 -1.55 -9.79
C ARG A 255 9.46 -2.09 -10.58
N GLY A 256 10.57 -2.39 -9.91
CA GLY A 256 11.75 -3.02 -10.52
C GLY A 256 12.94 -2.09 -10.66
N MET A 257 13.91 -2.46 -11.50
CA MET A 257 15.24 -1.80 -11.56
C MET A 257 15.33 -0.63 -12.56
N GLY A 258 14.20 -0.03 -12.96
CA GLY A 258 14.19 1.13 -13.85
C GLY A 258 14.13 2.46 -13.11
N SER A 259 14.01 3.56 -13.85
CA SER A 259 13.70 4.86 -13.28
C SER A 259 12.39 4.79 -12.48
N PRO A 260 12.23 5.59 -11.42
CA PRO A 260 11.00 5.62 -10.66
C PRO A 260 9.91 6.14 -11.59
N THR A 261 8.81 5.40 -11.70
CA THR A 261 7.84 5.61 -12.77
C THR A 261 6.44 5.26 -12.31
N LEU A 262 5.48 6.06 -12.74
CA LEU A 262 4.05 5.86 -12.55
C LEU A 262 3.40 5.67 -13.92
N LEU A 263 2.64 4.59 -14.07
CA LEU A 263 1.82 4.36 -15.25
C LEU A 263 0.40 4.86 -14.96
N ALA A 264 0.03 5.96 -15.61
CA ALA A 264 -1.29 6.56 -15.50
C ALA A 264 -2.17 6.05 -16.65
N LEU A 265 -3.37 5.55 -16.33
CA LEU A 265 -4.25 4.84 -17.26
C LEU A 265 -5.66 5.43 -17.25
N GLU A 266 -6.20 5.65 -18.45
CA GLU A 266 -7.58 6.07 -18.68
C GLU A 266 -8.48 4.83 -18.92
N GLU A 267 -9.81 5.00 -18.83
CA GLU A 267 -10.77 3.89 -18.93
C GLU A 267 -10.73 3.20 -20.31
N ASP A 268 -10.45 3.97 -21.36
CA ASP A 268 -10.36 3.55 -22.76
C ASP A 268 -9.02 2.88 -23.13
N GLY A 269 -8.16 2.66 -22.14
CA GLY A 269 -6.85 2.03 -22.31
C GLY A 269 -5.72 2.94 -22.71
N ALA A 270 -5.96 4.25 -22.89
CA ALA A 270 -4.88 5.20 -23.11
C ALA A 270 -3.96 5.24 -21.88
N ALA A 271 -2.66 5.23 -22.14
CA ALA A 271 -1.64 5.14 -21.11
C ALA A 271 -0.66 6.31 -21.20
N ARG A 272 -0.19 6.77 -20.04
CA ARG A 272 0.85 7.76 -19.90
C ARG A 272 1.91 7.25 -18.93
N VAL A 273 3.16 7.36 -19.32
CA VAL A 273 4.31 7.11 -18.45
C VAL A 273 4.68 8.44 -17.80
N ILE A 274 4.68 8.49 -16.48
CA ILE A 274 5.05 9.65 -15.69
C ILE A 274 6.33 9.32 -14.94
N ASP A 275 7.40 10.04 -15.24
CA ASP A 275 8.71 9.88 -14.64
C ASP A 275 9.33 11.24 -14.27
N GLU A 276 10.57 11.23 -13.77
CA GLU A 276 11.30 12.46 -13.41
C GLU A 276 11.53 13.43 -14.58
N ARG A 277 11.32 13.01 -15.82
CA ARG A 277 11.48 13.83 -17.03
C ARG A 277 10.15 14.44 -17.49
N GLY A 278 9.03 14.00 -16.93
CA GLY A 278 7.70 14.54 -17.20
C GLY A 278 6.67 13.47 -17.55
N VAL A 279 5.63 13.90 -18.26
CA VAL A 279 4.50 13.05 -18.68
C VAL A 279 4.64 12.72 -20.15
N HIS A 280 4.72 11.42 -20.47
CA HIS A 280 4.91 10.91 -21.82
C HIS A 280 3.69 10.09 -22.23
N ALA A 281 3.04 10.47 -23.32
CA ALA A 281 1.94 9.69 -23.88
C ALA A 281 2.49 8.38 -24.46
N VAL A 282 1.77 7.28 -24.22
CA VAL A 282 2.10 5.97 -24.79
C VAL A 282 1.17 5.71 -25.97
N LYS A 283 1.75 5.37 -27.12
CA LYS A 283 1.01 4.98 -28.32
C LYS A 283 0.48 3.56 -28.16
N GLY A 284 -0.79 3.35 -28.50
CA GLY A 284 -1.48 2.07 -28.36
C GLY A 284 -2.44 2.06 -27.18
N SER A 285 -2.99 0.89 -26.84
CA SER A 285 -4.01 0.76 -25.80
C SER A 285 -3.86 -0.54 -25.00
N LEU A 286 -4.16 -0.46 -23.71
CA LEU A 286 -4.14 -1.58 -22.76
C LEU A 286 -5.55 -2.17 -22.50
N ILE A 287 -6.52 -1.90 -23.38
CA ILE A 287 -7.89 -2.45 -23.26
C ILE A 287 -7.94 -3.97 -23.35
N ASP A 288 -8.97 -4.52 -22.72
CA ASP A 288 -9.43 -5.87 -23.03
C ASP A 288 -9.86 -5.96 -24.51
N PRO A 289 -9.35 -6.95 -25.26
CA PRO A 289 -9.88 -7.23 -26.60
C PRO A 289 -11.38 -7.55 -26.62
N ARG A 290 -11.95 -8.02 -25.50
CA ARG A 290 -13.37 -8.39 -25.40
C ARG A 290 -14.27 -7.27 -24.90
N SER A 291 -13.87 -6.56 -23.84
CA SER A 291 -14.69 -5.51 -23.24
C SER A 291 -14.40 -4.11 -23.79
N GLY A 292 -13.25 -3.92 -24.45
CA GLY A 292 -12.83 -2.62 -24.95
C GLY A 292 -12.52 -1.60 -23.85
N ARG A 293 -12.34 -2.03 -22.59
CA ARG A 293 -12.07 -1.16 -21.43
C ARG A 293 -11.07 -1.80 -20.45
N ILE A 294 -10.54 -0.99 -19.53
CA ILE A 294 -9.74 -1.47 -18.39
C ILE A 294 -10.61 -1.90 -17.19
N VAL A 295 -11.90 -1.52 -17.14
CA VAL A 295 -12.80 -1.71 -15.97
C VAL A 295 -12.76 -3.13 -15.40
N ASP A 296 -12.75 -3.21 -14.07
CA ASP A 296 -12.64 -4.44 -13.29
C ASP A 296 -11.44 -5.28 -13.71
N ALA A 297 -10.25 -4.68 -13.69
CA ALA A 297 -9.01 -5.41 -13.85
C ALA A 297 -8.06 -5.17 -12.68
N ARG A 298 -7.35 -6.23 -12.26
CA ARG A 298 -6.14 -6.07 -11.45
C ARG A 298 -4.97 -5.80 -12.38
N LEU A 299 -4.23 -4.73 -12.11
CA LEU A 299 -3.11 -4.27 -12.94
C LEU A 299 -1.82 -4.29 -12.14
N GLN A 300 -0.74 -4.71 -12.79
CA GLN A 300 0.62 -4.59 -12.26
C GLN A 300 1.57 -4.14 -13.37
N ALA A 301 2.53 -3.29 -13.02
CA ALA A 301 3.56 -2.83 -13.94
C ALA A 301 4.94 -3.01 -13.33
N ARG A 302 5.88 -3.54 -14.12
CA ARG A 302 7.26 -3.81 -13.68
C ARG A 302 8.26 -3.55 -14.79
N TRP A 303 9.38 -2.93 -14.46
CA TRP A 303 10.58 -2.88 -15.27
C TRP A 303 11.22 -4.26 -15.38
N ASP A 304 11.55 -4.67 -16.60
CA ASP A 304 12.49 -5.76 -16.84
C ASP A 304 13.94 -5.27 -16.89
N SER A 305 14.88 -6.23 -16.95
CA SER A 305 16.32 -5.97 -17.05
C SER A 305 16.74 -5.33 -18.39
N SER A 306 15.87 -5.35 -19.40
CA SER A 306 16.12 -4.71 -20.70
C SER A 306 15.61 -3.26 -20.77
N GLY A 307 15.02 -2.75 -19.68
CA GLY A 307 14.49 -1.40 -19.63
C GLY A 307 13.12 -1.27 -20.33
N ARG A 308 12.33 -2.34 -20.36
CA ARG A 308 10.94 -2.32 -20.84
C ARG A 308 9.99 -2.45 -19.66
N ILE A 309 8.81 -1.82 -19.76
CA ILE A 309 7.78 -1.93 -18.73
C ILE A 309 6.81 -3.05 -19.15
N HIS A 310 6.79 -4.13 -18.38
CA HIS A 310 5.79 -5.18 -18.52
C HIS A 310 4.56 -4.79 -17.72
N VAL A 311 3.40 -4.90 -18.35
CA VAL A 311 2.10 -4.67 -17.72
C VAL A 311 1.31 -5.97 -17.76
N ALA A 312 0.93 -6.47 -16.59
CA ALA A 312 0.01 -7.59 -16.46
C ALA A 312 -1.38 -7.08 -16.08
N ARG A 313 -2.39 -7.64 -16.73
CA ARG A 313 -3.80 -7.34 -16.53
C ARG A 313 -4.57 -8.63 -16.30
N GLN A 314 -5.30 -8.72 -15.19
CA GLN A 314 -6.27 -9.78 -14.95
C GLN A 314 -7.67 -9.18 -15.02
N ALA A 315 -8.47 -9.59 -16.01
CA ALA A 315 -9.86 -9.17 -16.16
C ALA A 315 -10.80 -10.02 -15.28
N TRP A 316 -11.77 -9.40 -14.65
CA TRP A 316 -12.77 -10.08 -13.80
C TRP A 316 -13.96 -10.69 -14.59
N LEU A 317 -13.90 -10.71 -15.91
CA LEU A 317 -14.94 -11.28 -16.77
C LEU A 317 -14.89 -12.82 -16.75
N GLU A 318 -15.70 -13.42 -15.87
CA GLU A 318 -16.15 -14.83 -15.80
C GLU A 318 -15.08 -15.94 -15.72
N SER A 319 -13.81 -15.69 -16.05
CA SER A 319 -12.70 -16.63 -15.92
C SER A 319 -11.57 -15.98 -15.14
N LEU A 320 -11.47 -16.29 -13.84
CA LEU A 320 -10.42 -15.83 -12.92
C LEU A 320 -8.99 -16.27 -13.31
N ASP A 321 -8.82 -16.98 -14.43
CA ASP A 321 -7.59 -17.65 -14.85
C ASP A 321 -6.88 -17.01 -16.05
N ALA A 322 -7.39 -15.90 -16.59
CA ALA A 322 -6.86 -15.24 -17.79
C ALA A 322 -6.02 -14.00 -17.43
N ILE A 323 -4.71 -14.04 -17.73
CA ILE A 323 -3.82 -12.88 -17.61
C ILE A 323 -3.39 -12.42 -19.00
N HIS A 324 -3.57 -11.13 -19.27
CA HIS A 324 -3.07 -10.46 -20.46
C HIS A 324 -1.77 -9.74 -20.12
N TYR A 325 -0.80 -9.84 -21.03
CA TYR A 325 0.50 -9.20 -20.87
C TYR A 325 0.74 -8.24 -22.02
N ALA A 326 1.15 -7.03 -21.66
CA ALA A 326 1.64 -6.04 -22.60
C ALA A 326 3.03 -5.58 -22.17
N VAL A 327 3.78 -5.06 -23.13
CA VAL A 327 5.06 -4.43 -22.90
C VAL A 327 5.01 -3.02 -23.46
N ILE A 328 5.47 -2.05 -22.68
CA ILE A 328 5.70 -0.69 -23.12
C ILE A 328 7.19 -0.55 -23.41
N GLU A 329 7.52 -0.26 -24.67
CA GLU A 329 8.87 -0.07 -25.18
C GLU A 329 8.89 1.22 -26.01
N GLY A 330 9.80 2.15 -25.70
CA GLY A 330 9.91 3.40 -26.46
C GLY A 330 8.62 4.24 -26.51
N HIS A 331 7.76 4.13 -25.49
CA HIS A 331 6.41 4.72 -25.44
C HIS A 331 5.41 4.12 -26.43
N GLU A 332 5.57 2.87 -26.84
CA GLU A 332 4.57 2.13 -27.60
C GLU A 332 4.14 0.86 -26.83
N VAL A 333 2.84 0.60 -26.78
CA VAL A 333 2.27 -0.64 -26.25
C VAL A 333 2.39 -1.74 -27.29
N ARG A 334 2.99 -2.85 -26.88
CA ARG A 334 3.01 -4.12 -27.61
C ARG A 334 2.32 -5.19 -26.77
N GLN A 335 1.22 -5.73 -27.26
CA GLN A 335 0.59 -6.91 -26.65
C GLN A 335 1.51 -8.11 -26.87
N VAL A 336 1.75 -8.91 -25.82
CA VAL A 336 2.72 -10.02 -25.88
C VAL A 336 2.01 -11.36 -25.66
N GLY A 337 1.83 -12.09 -26.76
CA GLY A 337 1.26 -13.44 -26.77
C GLY A 337 -0.26 -13.48 -26.60
N ASP A 338 -0.82 -14.68 -26.66
CA ASP A 338 -2.22 -14.94 -26.30
C ASP A 338 -2.40 -14.96 -24.77
N VAL A 339 -3.65 -14.90 -24.32
CA VAL A 339 -4.05 -15.00 -22.91
C VAL A 339 -3.44 -16.25 -22.27
N GLU A 340 -2.62 -16.08 -21.23
CA GLU A 340 -2.08 -17.21 -20.50
C GLU A 340 -3.11 -17.71 -19.50
N ARG A 341 -3.47 -19.00 -19.63
CA ARG A 341 -4.27 -19.74 -18.66
C ARG A 341 -3.33 -20.58 -17.80
N ARG A 342 -3.33 -20.32 -16.49
CA ARG A 342 -2.52 -21.03 -15.47
C ARG A 342 -1.02 -20.80 -15.58
N GLY A 343 -0.52 -19.77 -14.91
CA GLY A 343 0.90 -19.49 -14.76
C GLY A 343 1.17 -18.00 -14.71
N PHE A 344 2.29 -17.62 -14.10
CA PHE A 344 2.80 -16.26 -14.15
C PHE A 344 4.02 -16.23 -15.03
N ARG A 345 4.16 -15.17 -15.83
CA ARG A 345 5.47 -14.81 -16.34
C ARG A 345 6.38 -14.45 -15.17
N GLU A 346 7.64 -14.86 -15.28
CA GLU A 346 8.71 -14.64 -14.31
C GLU A 346 8.69 -13.25 -13.64
N PRO A 347 8.47 -12.11 -14.34
CA PRO A 347 8.42 -10.79 -13.70
C PRO A 347 7.28 -10.60 -12.68
N PHE A 348 6.20 -11.38 -12.72
CA PHE A 348 5.05 -11.26 -11.81
C PHE A 348 4.95 -12.42 -10.80
N ALA A 349 5.64 -13.53 -11.06
CA ALA A 349 5.60 -14.74 -10.23
C ALA A 349 6.19 -14.53 -8.82
N GLU A 350 7.13 -13.60 -8.69
CA GLU A 350 7.81 -13.27 -7.42
C GLU A 350 7.02 -12.29 -6.55
N TYR A 351 5.92 -11.76 -7.07
CA TYR A 351 5.20 -10.70 -6.39
C TYR A 351 4.33 -11.26 -5.27
N VAL A 352 4.82 -11.01 -4.06
CA VAL A 352 4.23 -11.42 -2.80
C VAL A 352 3.69 -10.19 -2.09
N GLU A 353 2.39 -10.15 -1.87
CA GLU A 353 1.75 -9.20 -0.96
C GLU A 353 1.50 -9.90 0.36
N PRO A 354 2.07 -9.41 1.46
CA PRO A 354 1.65 -9.87 2.76
C PRO A 354 0.32 -9.21 3.13
N HIS A 355 -0.64 -10.02 3.56
CA HIS A 355 -1.93 -9.57 4.08
C HIS A 355 -2.00 -9.93 5.56
N TYR A 356 -2.35 -8.96 6.40
CA TYR A 356 -2.61 -9.24 7.81
C TYR A 356 -4.10 -9.45 8.06
N GLU A 357 -4.44 -10.61 8.61
CA GLU A 357 -5.80 -10.93 9.01
C GLU A 357 -5.75 -11.72 10.31
N ASP A 358 -6.55 -11.32 11.30
CA ASP A 358 -6.77 -12.09 12.53
C ASP A 358 -5.51 -12.55 13.28
N GLY A 359 -4.46 -11.72 13.36
CA GLY A 359 -3.22 -12.11 14.06
C GLY A 359 -2.10 -12.64 13.16
N ARG A 360 -2.42 -12.89 11.88
CA ARG A 360 -1.60 -13.67 10.97
C ARG A 360 -1.23 -12.90 9.72
N PHE A 361 0.05 -12.90 9.38
CA PHE A 361 0.55 -12.41 8.10
C PHE A 361 0.59 -13.56 7.10
N ARG A 362 -0.21 -13.44 6.06
CA ARG A 362 -0.22 -14.38 4.94
C ARG A 362 0.64 -13.82 3.82
N ARG A 363 1.48 -14.65 3.21
CA ARG A 363 2.09 -14.32 1.93
C ARG A 363 1.12 -14.70 0.82
N SER A 364 0.71 -13.75 0.00
CA SER A 364 -0.18 -14.00 -1.13
C SER A 364 0.50 -13.65 -2.45
N SER A 365 0.37 -14.50 -3.46
CA SER A 365 0.66 -14.10 -4.84
C SER A 365 -0.29 -12.98 -5.28
N TRP A 366 0.03 -12.32 -6.39
CA TRP A 366 -0.87 -11.36 -7.03
C TRP A 366 -2.30 -11.91 -7.31
N LEU A 367 -2.45 -13.22 -7.54
CA LEU A 367 -3.77 -13.88 -7.69
C LEU A 367 -4.45 -14.17 -6.34
N GLN A 368 -3.97 -13.60 -5.24
CA GLN A 368 -4.42 -13.89 -3.87
C GLN A 368 -4.31 -15.36 -3.45
N ARG A 369 -3.52 -16.16 -4.18
CA ARG A 369 -3.20 -17.52 -3.73
C ARG A 369 -2.19 -17.41 -2.60
N ILE A 370 -2.56 -17.92 -1.44
CA ILE A 370 -1.69 -17.99 -0.27
C ILE A 370 -0.51 -18.92 -0.60
N ILE A 371 0.71 -18.48 -0.26
CA ILE A 371 1.95 -19.24 -0.47
C ILE A 371 2.63 -19.44 0.88
N GLY A 372 2.78 -20.70 1.29
CA GLY A 372 3.41 -21.06 2.56
C GLY A 372 2.45 -21.02 3.75
N VAL A 373 3.00 -21.04 4.96
CA VAL A 373 2.24 -20.99 6.22
C VAL A 373 2.17 -19.55 6.70
N ASP A 374 1.00 -19.16 7.21
CA ASP A 374 0.78 -17.88 7.86
C ASP A 374 1.76 -17.64 9.01
N MET A 375 2.31 -16.43 9.09
CA MET A 375 3.17 -15.99 10.19
C MET A 375 2.32 -15.37 11.29
N ASP A 376 2.17 -16.08 12.41
CA ASP A 376 1.47 -15.60 13.59
C ASP A 376 2.42 -14.81 14.49
N LEU A 377 2.45 -13.47 14.36
CA LEU A 377 3.31 -12.65 15.21
C LEU A 377 2.87 -12.66 16.67
N ARG A 378 1.57 -12.79 16.95
CA ARG A 378 1.03 -12.80 18.31
C ARG A 378 1.44 -14.05 19.07
N SER A 379 1.63 -15.17 18.38
CA SER A 379 2.19 -16.39 18.97
C SER A 379 3.60 -16.15 19.54
N ARG A 380 4.36 -15.25 18.92
CA ARG A 380 5.74 -14.91 19.34
C ARG A 380 5.78 -13.72 20.28
N ASP A 381 4.87 -12.77 20.12
CA ASP A 381 4.73 -11.59 20.95
C ASP A 381 3.26 -11.21 21.13
N PRO A 382 2.63 -11.63 22.26
CA PRO A 382 1.22 -11.36 22.52
C PRO A 382 0.87 -9.86 22.55
N ARG A 383 1.86 -8.97 22.63
CA ARG A 383 1.69 -7.51 22.71
C ARG A 383 1.56 -6.83 21.35
N VAL A 384 1.71 -7.55 20.24
CA VAL A 384 1.62 -6.98 18.89
C VAL A 384 0.27 -6.30 18.67
N ASP A 385 0.31 -5.00 18.45
CA ASP A 385 -0.81 -4.26 17.90
C ASP A 385 -0.85 -4.39 16.38
N ALA A 386 -1.81 -5.21 15.93
CA ALA A 386 -2.12 -5.47 14.54
C ALA A 386 -2.35 -4.22 13.70
N THR A 387 -3.00 -3.21 14.28
CA THR A 387 -3.52 -2.06 13.53
C THR A 387 -2.43 -1.11 13.09
N HIS A 388 -1.27 -1.18 13.73
CA HIS A 388 -0.15 -0.28 13.48
C HIS A 388 1.08 -0.98 12.91
N ALA A 389 1.10 -2.31 12.80
CA ALA A 389 2.27 -3.04 12.32
C ALA A 389 2.64 -2.66 10.87
N ARG A 390 3.90 -2.28 10.65
CA ARG A 390 4.49 -2.08 9.32
C ARG A 390 5.39 -3.26 8.98
N PHE A 391 5.51 -3.60 7.71
CA PHE A 391 6.40 -4.66 7.26
C PHE A 391 7.15 -4.29 5.98
N VAL A 392 8.31 -4.90 5.77
CA VAL A 392 9.05 -4.86 4.50
C VAL A 392 9.56 -6.26 4.16
N TRP A 393 9.44 -6.64 2.90
CA TRP A 393 10.04 -7.85 2.35
C TRP A 393 11.38 -7.53 1.69
N THR A 394 12.46 -8.17 2.13
CA THR A 394 13.81 -7.96 1.61
C THR A 394 14.17 -8.90 0.44
N GLY A 395 13.24 -9.76 0.03
CA GLY A 395 13.51 -10.88 -0.88
C GLY A 395 13.85 -12.18 -0.17
N ARG A 396 14.32 -12.13 1.07
CA ARG A 396 14.65 -13.33 1.88
C ARG A 396 14.09 -13.29 3.30
N THR A 397 13.85 -12.10 3.84
CA THR A 397 13.33 -11.91 5.19
C THR A 397 12.16 -10.92 5.20
N PHE A 398 11.18 -11.17 6.06
CA PHE A 398 10.22 -10.13 6.43
C PHE A 398 10.72 -9.43 7.68
N LEU A 399 10.73 -8.10 7.64
CA LEU A 399 10.89 -7.28 8.82
C LEU A 399 9.53 -6.74 9.21
N PHE A 400 9.16 -6.84 10.49
CA PHE A 400 7.97 -6.26 11.08
C PHE A 400 8.39 -5.21 12.09
N ALA A 401 7.77 -4.04 12.06
CA ALA A 401 7.89 -3.01 13.09
C ALA A 401 6.49 -2.74 13.65
N TYR A 402 6.36 -2.64 14.97
CA TYR A 402 5.07 -2.44 15.60
C TYR A 402 5.20 -1.84 17.01
N PRO A 403 4.23 -1.03 17.45
CA PRO A 403 4.24 -0.49 18.79
C PRO A 403 3.68 -1.52 19.79
N THR A 404 4.15 -1.44 21.03
CA THR A 404 3.60 -2.16 22.18
C THR A 404 3.42 -1.20 23.35
N LEU A 405 2.54 -1.55 24.30
CA LEU A 405 2.35 -0.82 25.54
C LEU A 405 2.97 -1.60 26.70
N ASP A 406 4.00 -1.02 27.32
CA ASP A 406 4.69 -1.57 28.48
C ASP A 406 4.46 -0.68 29.70
N GLY A 407 3.41 -1.02 30.46
CA GLY A 407 2.92 -0.18 31.55
C GLY A 407 2.34 1.13 31.02
N ALA A 408 2.97 2.25 31.35
CA ALA A 408 2.57 3.59 30.89
C ALA A 408 3.36 4.07 29.67
N GLN A 409 4.37 3.33 29.21
CA GLN A 409 5.25 3.72 28.11
C GLN A 409 4.90 2.96 26.84
N HIS A 410 4.87 3.69 25.73
CA HIS A 410 4.78 3.09 24.40
C HIS A 410 6.18 2.83 23.87
N THR A 411 6.39 1.63 23.35
CA THR A 411 7.70 1.17 22.86
C THR A 411 7.55 0.66 21.45
N LEU A 412 8.49 1.01 20.57
CA LEU A 412 8.58 0.43 19.23
C LEU A 412 9.43 -0.84 19.28
N ARG A 413 8.92 -1.93 18.70
CA ARG A 413 9.65 -3.19 18.55
C ARG A 413 9.78 -3.55 17.08
N ALA A 414 10.81 -4.34 16.77
CA ALA A 414 10.97 -4.96 15.47
C ALA A 414 11.17 -6.47 15.59
N MET A 415 10.66 -7.23 14.64
CA MET A 415 10.83 -8.67 14.54
C MET A 415 11.21 -9.06 13.12
N ILE A 416 12.06 -10.05 12.97
CA ILE A 416 12.46 -10.59 11.67
C ILE A 416 11.87 -11.99 11.53
N ALA A 417 11.25 -12.27 10.38
CA ALA A 417 10.98 -13.63 9.93
C ALA A 417 12.00 -13.99 8.87
N ASP A 418 12.89 -14.94 9.19
CA ASP A 418 13.85 -15.46 8.23
C ASP A 418 13.16 -16.50 7.35
N CYS A 419 13.08 -16.21 6.06
CA CYS A 419 12.54 -17.09 5.03
C CYS A 419 13.65 -17.53 4.06
N SER A 420 14.93 -17.42 4.43
CA SER A 420 16.07 -17.73 3.56
C SER A 420 16.21 -19.21 3.22
N LEU A 421 15.70 -20.09 4.08
CA LEU A 421 15.53 -21.52 3.83
C LEU A 421 14.32 -21.82 2.92
N ALA A 422 13.55 -20.79 2.55
CA ALA A 422 12.50 -20.90 1.57
C ALA A 422 13.09 -21.00 0.17
N THR A 423 13.55 -22.19 -0.19
CA THR A 423 13.80 -22.49 -1.59
C THR A 423 12.47 -22.39 -2.33
N PRO A 424 12.35 -21.55 -3.37
CA PRO A 424 11.32 -21.75 -4.38
C PRO A 424 11.47 -23.21 -4.83
N SER A 425 10.39 -24.00 -4.84
CA SER A 425 10.49 -25.32 -5.47
C SER A 425 10.99 -25.10 -6.88
N ALA A 426 12.21 -25.59 -7.18
CA ALA A 426 12.66 -25.69 -8.55
C ALA A 426 11.56 -26.40 -9.33
N ARG A 427 11.13 -25.79 -10.44
CA ARG A 427 10.14 -26.37 -11.33
C ARG A 427 10.57 -27.74 -11.82
#